data_AF-A0A060Z0P1-F1
#
_entry.id   AF-A0A060Z0P1-F1
#
_cell.length_a   1.000
_cell.length_b   1.000
_cell.length_c   1.000
_cell.angle_alpha   90.00
_cell.angle_beta   90.00
_cell.angle_gamma   90.00
#
_symmetry.space_group_name_H-M   'P 1'
#
loop_
_entity.id
_entity.type
_entity.pdbx_description
1 polymer ?
#
loop_
_entity_poly.entity_id
_entity_poly.type
_entity_poly.pdbx_seq_one_letter_code
_entity_poly.pdbx_strand_id
1 'polypeptide(L)'
;MNCFAPSLVAEYRPGLDTVKHADEFGFIFNNVQTLLVYNKTIFLYYPNPYFEPLSTNGVLEQKPGSPIILKGRNLVPHASGGVKLNYTVLIGETPCSVTVSETQLLCEPPNLTGQYKVMVQVGGLHVSPGSVNILSDSLLTLPAIVSIAAGGGLLLIIVILVLIAYKRKSRENDLTLKRLQMQMDNLESRVALECKEAFAELQTDINELTSDLDRAGIPHLDYRTYAMRVLFPGIEDHPVLRELEVSGNGQLSTEKALKLFAQLINNKVFLLTFIRTLELQRSFSMRDRGNVASLIMTALQGKLEYATDVLKHLLSDLIDKNLESKNHPKLLLRR
;
A
#
# COMPACT_ATOMS: atom_id res chain seq x y z
N MET A 1 -16.71 35.18 70.39
CA MET A 1 -16.65 36.64 70.23
C MET A 1 -16.01 36.91 68.87
N ASN A 2 -16.80 37.39 67.91
CA ASN A 2 -16.29 37.72 66.58
C ASN A 2 -15.94 39.20 66.56
N CYS A 3 -14.65 39.52 66.48
CA CYS A 3 -14.21 40.89 66.21
C CYS A 3 -14.37 41.14 64.70
N PHE A 4 -15.38 41.93 64.33
CA PHE A 4 -15.50 42.45 62.98
C PHE A 4 -14.54 43.62 62.82
N ALA A 5 -13.69 43.58 61.79
CA ALA A 5 -12.86 44.72 61.44
C ALA A 5 -13.77 45.90 61.01
N PRO A 6 -13.45 47.14 61.39
CA PRO A 6 -14.19 48.32 60.95
C PRO A 6 -14.13 48.45 59.42
N SER A 7 -15.18 48.99 58.80
CA SER A 7 -15.17 49.26 57.37
C SER A 7 -14.11 50.32 57.06
N LEU A 8 -13.19 49.98 56.16
CA LEU A 8 -12.27 50.96 55.59
C LEU A 8 -13.09 51.80 54.60
N VAL A 9 -13.49 53.01 55.00
CA VAL A 9 -14.08 53.99 54.09
C VAL A 9 -12.97 54.51 53.19
N ALA A 10 -12.75 53.84 52.07
CA ALA A 10 -11.80 54.28 51.07
C ALA A 10 -12.55 55.12 50.02
N GLU A 11 -12.44 56.45 50.10
CA GLU A 11 -12.63 57.31 48.93
C GLU A 11 -11.56 56.94 47.89
N TYR A 12 -11.99 56.48 46.72
CA TYR A 12 -11.10 56.16 45.61
C TYR A 12 -10.41 57.45 45.12
N ARG A 13 -9.10 57.59 45.39
CA ARG A 13 -8.26 58.63 44.79
C ARG A 13 -7.48 58.04 43.61
N PRO A 14 -7.64 58.55 42.38
CA PRO A 14 -6.86 58.08 41.23
C PRO A 14 -5.36 58.38 41.42
N GLY A 15 -4.49 57.38 41.21
CA GLY A 15 -3.01 57.51 41.28
C GLY A 15 -2.29 56.62 42.32
N LEU A 16 -2.98 55.64 42.91
CA LEU A 16 -2.46 54.80 44.00
C LEU A 16 -1.83 53.47 43.50
N ASP A 17 -0.91 53.53 42.53
CA ASP A 17 -0.31 52.33 41.92
C ASP A 17 0.94 51.79 42.67
N THR A 18 1.17 52.22 43.92
CA THR A 18 2.36 51.83 44.71
C THR A 18 1.97 51.29 46.08
N VAL A 19 2.74 50.31 46.57
CA VAL A 19 2.61 49.79 47.94
C VAL A 19 2.89 50.94 48.91
N LYS A 20 1.94 51.23 49.81
CA LYS A 20 2.10 52.26 50.85
C LYS A 20 2.34 51.65 52.21
N HIS A 21 3.27 52.23 52.94
CA HIS A 21 3.46 51.96 54.35
C HIS A 21 2.51 52.85 55.15
N ALA A 22 1.86 52.31 56.18
CA ALA A 22 1.19 53.14 57.17
C ALA A 22 2.25 53.82 58.04
N ASP A 23 2.27 55.15 58.07
CA ASP A 23 3.19 55.92 58.93
C ASP A 23 2.88 55.65 60.41
N GLU A 24 1.60 55.58 60.76
CA GLU A 24 1.09 55.17 62.06
C GLU A 24 -0.15 54.29 61.86
N PHE A 25 -0.25 53.19 62.61
CA PHE A 25 -1.47 52.41 62.67
C PHE A 25 -1.77 52.06 64.13
N GLY A 26 -3.04 52.02 64.46
CA GLY A 26 -3.50 51.70 65.80
C GLY A 26 -4.99 51.45 65.80
N PHE A 27 -5.50 51.10 66.98
CA PHE A 27 -6.87 50.74 67.19
C PHE A 27 -7.52 51.74 68.13
N ILE A 28 -8.67 52.27 67.72
CA ILE A 28 -9.49 53.13 68.56
C ILE A 28 -10.37 52.22 69.41
N PHE A 29 -9.97 52.03 70.67
CA PHE A 29 -10.77 51.35 71.68
C PHE A 29 -11.21 52.32 72.76
N ASN A 30 -12.39 52.08 73.34
CA ASN A 30 -12.92 52.89 74.42
C ASN A 30 -11.94 52.87 75.60
N ASN A 31 -11.34 54.04 75.89
CA ASN A 31 -10.49 54.29 77.05
C ASN A 31 -9.15 53.50 77.09
N VAL A 32 -8.63 53.05 75.94
CA VAL A 32 -7.31 52.39 75.85
C VAL A 32 -6.37 53.22 74.96
N GLN A 33 -5.46 53.96 75.58
CA GLN A 33 -4.52 54.83 74.85
C GLN A 33 -3.28 54.10 74.31
N THR A 34 -2.93 52.95 74.91
CA THR A 34 -1.71 52.19 74.56
C THR A 34 -1.75 51.55 73.18
N LEU A 35 -2.93 51.43 72.57
CA LEU A 35 -3.12 50.82 71.25
C LEU A 35 -3.43 51.85 70.16
N LEU A 36 -3.47 53.15 70.48
CA LEU A 36 -3.69 54.23 69.50
C LEU A 36 -2.57 54.31 68.45
N VAL A 37 -1.34 53.94 68.83
CA VAL A 37 -0.19 53.80 67.92
C VAL A 37 0.52 52.49 68.25
N TYR A 38 0.30 51.47 67.43
CA TYR A 38 0.84 50.13 67.64
C TYR A 38 2.10 49.93 66.79
N ASN A 39 3.27 50.30 67.30
CA ASN A 39 4.51 50.36 66.50
C ASN A 39 5.22 49.00 66.25
N LYS A 40 4.52 47.86 66.36
CA LYS A 40 5.13 46.51 66.36
C LYS A 40 5.07 45.75 65.04
N THR A 41 4.27 46.17 64.06
CA THR A 41 4.17 45.46 62.77
C THR A 41 4.12 46.43 61.61
N ILE A 42 4.78 46.11 60.49
CA ILE A 42 4.70 46.93 59.27
C ILE A 42 3.32 46.67 58.65
N PHE A 43 2.43 47.66 58.67
CA PHE A 43 1.14 47.59 57.98
C PHE A 43 1.30 48.12 56.54
N LEU A 44 1.04 47.26 55.55
CA LEU A 44 1.22 47.55 54.13
C LEU A 44 -0.13 47.61 53.42
N TYR A 45 -0.37 48.71 52.71
CA TYR A 45 -1.49 48.83 51.78
C TYR A 45 -1.06 48.41 50.39
N TYR A 46 -1.72 47.40 49.86
CA TYR A 46 -1.60 46.99 48.47
C TYR A 46 -2.73 47.63 47.64
N PRO A 47 -2.46 47.98 46.37
CA PRO A 47 -3.50 48.47 45.47
C PRO A 47 -4.57 47.40 45.24
N ASN A 48 -5.81 47.85 45.04
CA ASN A 48 -6.92 46.95 44.69
C ASN A 48 -6.64 46.24 43.35
N PRO A 49 -7.12 44.99 43.18
CA PRO A 49 -7.00 44.30 41.91
C PRO A 49 -7.79 45.05 40.82
N TYR A 50 -7.15 45.26 39.68
CA TYR A 50 -7.76 45.88 38.51
C TYR A 50 -8.00 44.84 37.42
N PHE A 51 -9.17 44.90 36.78
CA PHE A 51 -9.57 44.00 35.71
C PHE A 51 -9.71 44.76 34.40
N GLU A 52 -9.06 44.25 33.35
CA GLU A 52 -9.23 44.75 31.99
C GLU A 52 -10.55 44.24 31.39
N PRO A 53 -11.19 45.00 30.50
CA PRO A 53 -12.44 44.57 29.85
C PRO A 53 -12.22 43.29 29.03
N LEU A 54 -13.18 42.37 29.07
CA LEU A 54 -13.12 41.05 28.41
C LEU A 54 -12.93 41.13 26.88
N SER A 55 -13.42 42.20 26.25
CA SER A 55 -13.37 42.44 24.81
C SER A 55 -13.51 43.93 24.54
N THR A 56 -13.00 44.42 23.41
CA THR A 56 -13.17 45.82 22.96
C THR A 56 -14.63 46.20 22.78
N ASN A 57 -15.50 45.21 22.53
CA ASN A 57 -16.93 45.41 22.29
C ASN A 57 -17.78 45.11 23.55
N GLY A 58 -17.16 44.83 24.70
CA GLY A 58 -17.84 44.49 25.96
C GLY A 58 -18.47 43.09 26.02
N VAL A 59 -18.47 42.35 24.90
CA VAL A 59 -18.95 40.96 24.81
C VAL A 59 -17.85 40.07 24.23
N LEU A 60 -17.54 38.98 24.92
CA LEU A 60 -16.62 37.94 24.46
C LEU A 60 -17.41 36.75 23.92
N GLU A 61 -17.19 36.40 22.65
CA GLU A 61 -17.79 35.21 22.04
C GLU A 61 -16.92 33.98 22.28
N GLN A 62 -17.50 32.93 22.84
CA GLN A 62 -16.74 31.75 23.26
C GLN A 62 -17.45 30.44 22.92
N LYS A 63 -16.64 29.43 22.56
CA LYS A 63 -17.09 28.05 22.29
C LYS A 63 -17.39 27.31 23.59
N PRO A 64 -18.34 26.35 23.58
CA PRO A 64 -18.67 25.58 24.77
C PRO A 64 -17.45 24.79 25.23
N GLY A 65 -17.18 24.81 26.54
CA GLY A 65 -16.04 24.09 27.16
C GLY A 65 -14.68 24.77 27.07
N SER A 66 -14.57 25.98 26.50
CA SER A 66 -13.31 26.73 26.52
C SER A 66 -13.24 27.69 27.73
N PRO A 67 -12.08 27.81 28.41
CA PRO A 67 -11.98 28.59 29.64
C PRO A 67 -11.97 30.10 29.37
N ILE A 68 -12.61 30.87 30.23
CA ILE A 68 -12.70 32.33 30.16
C ILE A 68 -11.46 32.93 30.85
N ILE A 69 -10.73 33.79 30.14
CA ILE A 69 -9.50 34.42 30.64
C ILE A 69 -9.80 35.88 31.00
N LEU A 70 -9.72 36.19 32.29
CA LEU A 70 -9.82 37.53 32.83
C LEU A 70 -8.42 38.09 33.05
N LYS A 71 -8.03 39.12 32.30
CA LYS A 71 -6.74 39.80 32.48
C LYS A 71 -6.86 40.86 33.56
N GLY A 72 -5.85 40.94 34.43
CA GLY A 72 -5.85 41.91 35.51
C GLY A 72 -4.46 42.23 36.03
N ARG A 73 -4.40 43.23 36.91
CA ARG A 73 -3.18 43.69 37.59
C ARG A 73 -3.41 43.63 39.09
N ASN A 74 -2.34 43.42 39.86
CA ASN A 74 -2.38 43.32 41.32
C ASN A 74 -3.31 42.19 41.84
N LEU A 75 -3.36 41.06 41.12
CA LEU A 75 -4.22 39.92 41.49
C LEU A 75 -3.64 39.08 42.64
N VAL A 76 -2.32 39.13 42.84
CA VAL A 76 -1.65 38.46 43.95
C VAL A 76 -0.77 39.50 44.64
N PRO A 77 -1.13 39.98 45.84
CA PRO A 77 -0.24 40.87 46.59
C PRO A 77 1.02 40.09 47.00
N HIS A 78 2.20 40.68 46.84
CA HIS A 78 3.49 40.09 47.21
C HIS A 78 3.73 40.15 48.75
N ALA A 79 2.78 39.63 49.53
CA ALA A 79 2.88 39.59 50.98
C ALA A 79 3.70 38.37 51.45
N SER A 80 4.59 38.59 52.43
CA SER A 80 5.33 37.52 53.12
C SER A 80 4.36 36.51 53.74
N GLY A 81 4.29 35.30 53.19
CA GLY A 81 3.41 34.23 53.68
C GLY A 81 2.47 33.60 52.64
N GLY A 82 2.52 34.02 51.37
CA GLY A 82 1.77 33.35 50.29
C GLY A 82 0.25 33.45 50.41
N VAL A 83 -0.26 34.47 51.11
CA VAL A 83 -1.69 34.68 51.34
C VAL A 83 -2.38 35.00 50.00
N LYS A 84 -3.22 34.09 49.52
CA LYS A 84 -4.04 34.28 48.33
C LYS A 84 -5.35 34.97 48.71
N LEU A 85 -5.74 35.98 47.93
CA LEU A 85 -7.07 36.57 48.05
C LEU A 85 -8.13 35.55 47.61
N ASN A 86 -9.29 35.56 48.25
CA ASN A 86 -10.41 34.70 47.87
C ASN A 86 -11.19 35.35 46.73
N TYR A 87 -11.05 34.79 45.52
CA TYR A 87 -11.74 35.25 44.32
C TYR A 87 -12.98 34.38 44.08
N THR A 88 -14.13 35.02 43.89
CA THR A 88 -15.35 34.36 43.41
C THR A 88 -15.74 35.01 42.09
N VAL A 89 -15.84 34.22 41.02
CA VAL A 89 -16.32 34.69 39.72
C VAL A 89 -17.69 34.10 39.47
N LEU A 90 -18.66 34.96 39.17
CA LEU A 90 -20.05 34.62 38.88
C LEU A 90 -20.30 34.89 37.39
N ILE A 91 -20.83 33.89 36.69
CA ILE A 91 -21.35 34.02 35.34
C ILE A 91 -22.88 34.03 35.47
N GLY A 92 -23.48 35.22 35.31
CA GLY A 92 -24.88 35.45 35.71
C GLY A 92 -25.05 35.22 37.21
N GLU A 93 -25.79 34.16 37.57
CA GLU A 93 -26.03 33.74 38.96
C GLU A 93 -25.22 32.51 39.37
N THR A 94 -24.40 31.96 38.47
CA THR A 94 -23.68 30.69 38.71
C THR A 94 -22.22 30.91 39.05
N PRO A 95 -21.70 30.33 40.15
CA PRO A 95 -20.28 30.42 40.48
C PRO A 95 -19.45 29.56 39.54
N CYS A 96 -18.30 30.10 39.14
CA CYS A 96 -17.33 29.45 38.26
C CYS A 96 -16.11 28.93 39.04
N SER A 97 -15.53 27.81 38.62
CA SER A 97 -14.26 27.33 39.16
C SER A 97 -13.12 28.24 38.69
N VAL A 98 -12.39 28.84 39.64
CA VAL A 98 -11.37 29.86 39.34
C VAL A 98 -9.96 29.39 39.64
N THR A 99 -9.04 29.66 38.71
CA THR A 99 -7.60 29.50 38.89
C THR A 99 -6.93 30.88 38.81
N VAL A 100 -6.23 31.27 39.88
CA VAL A 100 -5.59 32.58 40.01
C VAL A 100 -4.12 32.50 39.62
N SER A 101 -3.69 33.40 38.73
CA SER A 101 -2.29 33.66 38.36
C SER A 101 -1.93 35.12 38.65
N GLU A 102 -0.65 35.50 38.55
CA GLU A 102 -0.17 36.86 38.86
C GLU A 102 -0.83 37.95 38.00
N THR A 103 -1.14 37.63 36.74
CA THR A 103 -1.68 38.57 35.74
C THR A 103 -3.03 38.14 35.16
N GLN A 104 -3.53 36.95 35.49
CA GLN A 104 -4.72 36.37 34.86
C GLN A 104 -5.54 35.54 35.84
N LEU A 105 -6.86 35.56 35.67
CA LEU A 105 -7.83 34.70 36.33
C LEU A 105 -8.50 33.83 35.28
N LEU A 106 -8.31 32.52 35.39
CA LEU A 106 -8.95 31.54 34.51
C LEU A 106 -10.23 31.07 35.18
N CYS A 107 -11.34 31.15 34.46
CA CYS A 107 -12.64 30.66 34.92
C CYS A 107 -13.13 29.58 33.94
N GLU A 108 -13.39 28.38 34.47
CA GLU A 108 -13.99 27.28 33.71
C GLU A 108 -15.52 27.41 33.77
N PRO A 109 -16.18 27.87 32.69
CA PRO A 109 -17.62 28.11 32.73
C PRO A 109 -18.40 26.80 32.95
N PRO A 110 -19.47 26.82 33.76
CA PRO A 110 -20.40 25.69 33.83
C PRO A 110 -21.12 25.51 32.49
N ASN A 111 -21.78 24.36 32.30
CA ASN A 111 -22.52 24.02 31.08
C ASN A 111 -23.77 24.92 30.89
N LEU A 112 -23.55 26.16 30.44
CA LEU A 112 -24.55 27.17 30.14
C LEU A 112 -24.38 27.64 28.69
N THR A 113 -25.48 27.99 28.04
CA THR A 113 -25.51 28.53 26.68
C THR A 113 -26.30 29.83 26.66
N GLY A 114 -25.79 30.85 25.98
CA GLY A 114 -26.37 32.20 25.94
C GLY A 114 -25.44 33.30 26.45
N GLN A 115 -25.99 34.51 26.57
CA GLN A 115 -25.26 35.71 26.97
C GLN A 115 -25.42 35.97 28.47
N TYR A 116 -24.31 35.97 29.21
CA TYR A 116 -24.29 36.18 30.66
C TYR A 116 -23.30 37.27 31.05
N LYS A 117 -23.63 38.04 32.09
CA LYS A 117 -22.75 39.05 32.65
C LYS A 117 -21.73 38.40 33.60
N VAL A 118 -20.47 38.76 33.49
CA VAL A 118 -19.40 38.26 34.36
C VAL A 118 -19.19 39.22 35.52
N MET A 119 -19.25 38.72 36.75
CA MET A 119 -19.02 39.49 37.97
C MET A 119 -17.89 38.85 38.78
N VAL A 120 -16.91 39.66 39.20
CA VAL A 120 -15.79 39.23 40.03
C VAL A 120 -15.94 39.85 41.42
N GLN A 121 -15.90 39.01 42.44
CA GLN A 121 -15.98 39.38 43.84
C GLN A 121 -14.67 39.02 44.56
N VAL A 122 -14.09 40.02 45.23
CA VAL A 122 -12.86 39.86 46.01
C VAL A 122 -13.04 40.58 47.34
N GLY A 123 -13.30 39.83 48.41
CA GLY A 123 -13.69 40.42 49.69
C GLY A 123 -14.95 41.29 49.56
N GLY A 124 -14.81 42.60 49.79
CA GLY A 124 -15.88 43.60 49.63
C GLY A 124 -15.91 44.34 48.29
N LEU A 125 -15.02 44.01 47.34
CA LEU A 125 -14.95 44.63 46.02
C LEU A 125 -15.74 43.80 44.99
N HIS A 126 -16.66 44.45 44.28
CA HIS A 126 -17.44 43.85 43.18
C HIS A 126 -17.15 44.59 41.87
N VAL A 127 -16.62 43.89 40.86
CA VAL A 127 -16.27 44.46 39.55
C VAL A 127 -16.86 43.62 38.44
N SER A 128 -17.37 44.26 37.39
CA SER A 128 -17.98 43.60 36.22
C SER A 128 -17.15 43.89 34.96
N PRO A 129 -16.21 42.99 34.56
CA PRO A 129 -15.33 43.20 33.40
C PRO A 129 -16.00 43.05 32.03
N GLY A 130 -17.24 42.56 31.95
CA GLY A 130 -18.01 42.47 30.70
C GLY A 130 -19.00 41.31 30.68
N SER A 131 -19.50 40.97 29.49
CA SER A 131 -20.41 39.82 29.27
C SER A 131 -19.76 38.77 28.37
N VAL A 132 -20.14 37.50 28.54
CA VAL A 132 -19.72 36.37 27.70
C VAL A 132 -20.92 35.81 26.95
N ASN A 133 -20.76 35.50 25.66
CA ASN A 133 -21.75 34.83 24.84
C ASN A 133 -21.25 33.43 24.48
N ILE A 134 -21.84 32.40 25.08
CA ILE A 134 -21.46 31.00 24.85
C ILE A 134 -22.33 30.45 23.72
N LEU A 135 -21.73 30.22 22.55
CA LEU A 135 -22.43 29.65 21.40
C LEU A 135 -22.73 28.17 21.64
N SER A 136 -23.93 27.72 21.28
CA SER A 136 -24.28 26.31 21.26
C SER A 136 -23.60 25.60 20.08
N ASP A 137 -22.94 24.46 20.34
CA ASP A 137 -22.45 23.56 19.28
C ASP A 137 -23.64 22.92 18.56
N SER A 138 -24.17 23.57 17.53
CA SER A 138 -25.05 22.93 16.55
C SER A 138 -24.18 22.05 15.63
N LEU A 139 -23.75 20.90 16.16
CA LEU A 139 -22.82 19.98 15.49
C LEU A 139 -23.37 19.34 14.21
N LEU A 140 -24.67 19.41 13.96
CA LEU A 140 -25.24 19.14 12.63
C LEU A 140 -26.43 20.07 12.39
N THR A 141 -26.23 21.06 11.53
CA THR A 141 -27.34 21.83 10.98
C THR A 141 -28.26 20.87 10.21
N LEU A 142 -29.57 20.94 10.42
CA LEU A 142 -30.58 20.23 9.61
C LEU A 142 -30.26 20.19 8.09
N PRO A 143 -29.79 21.28 7.45
CA PRO A 143 -29.37 21.23 6.04
C PRO A 143 -28.20 20.28 5.75
N ALA A 144 -27.26 20.08 6.68
CA ALA A 144 -26.15 19.15 6.49
C ALA A 144 -26.63 17.68 6.45
N ILE A 145 -27.57 17.29 7.30
CA ILE A 145 -28.15 15.93 7.31
C ILE A 145 -28.88 15.64 6.00
N VAL A 146 -29.68 16.60 5.52
CA VAL A 146 -30.42 16.48 4.26
C VAL A 146 -29.46 16.34 3.08
N SER A 147 -28.35 17.09 3.08
CA SER A 147 -27.33 17.01 2.02
C SER A 147 -26.61 15.65 1.97
N ILE A 148 -26.27 15.07 3.12
CA ILE A 148 -25.60 13.76 3.21
C ILE A 148 -26.56 12.64 2.81
N ALA A 149 -27.82 12.70 3.25
CA ALA A 149 -28.84 11.73 2.87
C ALA A 149 -29.12 11.77 1.35
N ALA A 150 -29.24 12.96 0.76
CA ALA A 150 -29.43 13.12 -0.68
C ALA A 150 -28.21 12.63 -1.49
N GLY A 151 -26.99 12.97 -1.04
CA GLY A 151 -25.75 12.52 -1.69
C GLY A 151 -25.55 11.01 -1.62
N GLY A 152 -25.81 10.40 -0.45
CA GLY A 152 -25.75 8.95 -0.27
C GLY A 152 -26.80 8.19 -1.08
N GLY A 153 -28.03 8.72 -1.14
CA GLY A 153 -29.09 8.17 -1.98
C GLY A 153 -28.75 8.20 -3.47
N LEU A 154 -28.21 9.32 -3.95
CA LEU A 154 -27.78 9.47 -5.35
C LEU A 154 -26.65 8.49 -5.70
N LEU A 155 -25.65 8.34 -4.83
CA LEU A 155 -24.57 7.37 -5.01
C LEU A 155 -25.10 5.93 -5.07
N LEU A 156 -26.03 5.55 -4.20
CA LEU A 156 -26.64 4.22 -4.21
C LEU A 156 -27.40 3.95 -5.51
N ILE A 157 -28.14 4.93 -6.03
CA ILE A 157 -28.85 4.81 -7.31
C ILE A 157 -27.85 4.59 -8.46
N ILE A 158 -26.74 5.33 -8.49
CA ILE A 158 -25.69 5.16 -9.51
C ILE A 158 -25.09 3.75 -9.43
N VAL A 159 -24.76 3.25 -8.23
CA VAL A 159 -24.24 1.89 -8.05
C VAL A 159 -25.23 0.85 -8.56
N ILE A 160 -26.52 0.99 -8.25
CA ILE A 160 -27.57 0.08 -8.75
C ILE A 160 -27.64 0.09 -10.27
N LEU A 161 -27.61 1.27 -10.91
CA LEU A 161 -27.62 1.38 -12.37
C LEU A 161 -26.39 0.71 -13.01
N VAL A 162 -25.20 0.89 -12.43
CA VAL A 162 -23.97 0.22 -12.88
C VAL A 162 -24.08 -1.29 -12.74
N LEU A 163 -24.63 -1.81 -11.64
CA LEU A 163 -24.84 -3.25 -11.45
C LEU A 163 -25.85 -3.82 -12.45
N ILE A 164 -26.94 -3.10 -12.74
CA ILE A 164 -27.92 -3.50 -13.75
C ILE A 164 -27.27 -3.50 -15.14
N ALA A 165 -26.52 -2.46 -15.49
CA ALA A 165 -25.79 -2.38 -16.76
C ALA A 165 -24.75 -3.51 -16.88
N TYR A 166 -24.01 -3.80 -15.81
CA TYR A 166 -23.04 -4.90 -15.77
C TYR A 166 -23.72 -6.26 -15.93
N LYS A 167 -24.81 -6.54 -15.20
CA LYS A 167 -25.56 -7.80 -15.36
C LYS A 167 -26.17 -7.92 -16.74
N ARG A 168 -26.68 -6.83 -17.32
CA ARG A 168 -27.21 -6.81 -18.69
C ARG A 168 -26.09 -7.11 -19.69
N LYS A 169 -24.94 -6.44 -19.57
CA LYS A 169 -23.78 -6.63 -20.45
C LYS A 169 -23.18 -8.04 -20.32
N SER A 170 -23.09 -8.56 -19.10
CA SER A 170 -22.62 -9.92 -18.84
C SER A 170 -23.56 -10.96 -19.42
N ARG A 171 -24.88 -10.75 -19.32
CA ARG A 171 -25.89 -11.64 -19.93
C ARG A 171 -25.85 -11.57 -21.46
N GLU A 172 -25.65 -10.38 -22.03
CA GLU A 172 -25.45 -10.23 -23.48
C GLU A 172 -24.20 -11.00 -23.95
N ASN A 173 -23.06 -10.87 -23.24
CA ASN A 173 -21.83 -11.59 -23.55
C ASN A 173 -21.99 -13.12 -23.42
N ASP A 174 -22.65 -13.60 -22.36
CA ASP A 174 -22.95 -15.02 -22.17
C ASP A 174 -23.87 -15.56 -23.27
N LEU A 175 -24.88 -14.78 -23.68
CA LEU A 175 -25.73 -15.13 -24.82
C LEU A 175 -24.96 -15.16 -26.13
N THR A 176 -24.00 -14.25 -26.35
CA THR A 176 -23.15 -14.30 -27.55
C THR A 176 -22.23 -15.53 -27.56
N LEU A 177 -21.64 -15.91 -26.42
CA LEU A 177 -20.83 -17.13 -26.31
C LEU A 177 -21.68 -18.38 -26.57
N LYS A 178 -22.89 -18.46 -25.97
CA LYS A 178 -23.83 -19.56 -26.22
C LYS A 178 -24.29 -19.63 -27.66
N ARG A 179 -24.48 -18.50 -28.34
CA ARG A 179 -24.79 -18.46 -29.78
C ARG A 179 -23.62 -18.97 -30.63
N LEU A 180 -22.38 -18.61 -30.28
CA LEU A 180 -21.19 -19.12 -30.96
C LEU A 180 -21.06 -20.65 -30.78
N GLN A 181 -21.33 -21.16 -29.57
CA GLN A 181 -21.37 -22.60 -29.31
C GLN A 181 -22.47 -23.30 -30.10
N MET A 182 -23.70 -22.77 -30.08
CA MET A 182 -24.81 -23.38 -30.83
C MET A 182 -24.61 -23.34 -32.35
N GLN A 183 -23.95 -22.30 -32.87
CA GLN A 183 -23.53 -22.24 -34.27
C GLN A 183 -22.44 -23.27 -34.57
N MET A 184 -21.51 -23.50 -33.65
CA MET A 184 -20.52 -24.56 -33.76
C MET A 184 -21.18 -25.94 -33.76
N ASP A 185 -22.13 -26.20 -32.87
CA ASP A 185 -22.83 -27.50 -32.77
C ASP A 185 -23.67 -27.78 -34.03
N ASN A 186 -24.34 -26.75 -34.58
CA ASN A 186 -25.14 -26.90 -35.79
C ASN A 186 -24.27 -27.06 -37.05
N LEU A 187 -23.11 -26.38 -37.10
CA LEU A 187 -22.11 -26.60 -38.14
C LEU A 187 -21.47 -27.98 -37.99
N GLU A 188 -21.13 -28.40 -36.78
CA GLU A 188 -20.59 -29.72 -36.47
C GLU A 188 -21.56 -30.82 -36.90
N SER A 189 -22.87 -30.68 -36.63
CA SER A 189 -23.86 -31.68 -37.06
C SER A 189 -24.02 -31.78 -38.58
N ARG A 190 -23.82 -30.69 -39.32
CA ARG A 190 -23.90 -30.70 -40.80
C ARG A 190 -22.59 -31.21 -41.42
N VAL A 191 -21.45 -30.72 -40.93
CA VAL A 191 -20.10 -31.15 -41.36
C VAL A 191 -19.85 -32.61 -40.98
N ALA A 192 -20.37 -33.11 -39.86
CA ALA A 192 -20.19 -34.50 -39.46
C ALA A 192 -20.84 -35.50 -40.43
N LEU A 193 -21.94 -35.11 -41.11
CA LEU A 193 -22.56 -35.98 -42.11
C LEU A 193 -21.75 -35.97 -43.41
N GLU A 194 -21.38 -34.78 -43.89
CA GLU A 194 -20.51 -34.62 -45.07
C GLU A 194 -19.15 -35.28 -44.85
N CYS A 195 -18.56 -35.18 -43.65
CA CYS A 195 -17.32 -35.87 -43.29
C CYS A 195 -17.49 -37.40 -43.19
N LYS A 196 -18.66 -37.91 -42.77
CA LYS A 196 -18.91 -39.37 -42.76
C LYS A 196 -19.03 -39.92 -44.18
N GLU A 197 -19.69 -39.18 -45.06
CA GLU A 197 -19.81 -39.54 -46.48
C GLU A 197 -18.44 -39.45 -47.16
N ALA A 198 -17.72 -38.34 -46.99
CA ALA A 198 -16.36 -38.17 -47.51
C ALA A 198 -15.36 -39.20 -46.91
N PHE A 199 -15.52 -39.59 -45.64
CA PHE A 199 -14.72 -40.66 -45.03
C PHE A 199 -15.06 -42.02 -45.62
N ALA A 200 -16.33 -42.32 -45.87
CA ALA A 200 -16.74 -43.57 -46.51
C ALA A 200 -16.22 -43.65 -47.95
N GLU A 201 -16.31 -42.55 -48.71
CA GLU A 201 -15.76 -42.42 -50.07
C GLU A 201 -14.24 -42.61 -50.06
N LEU A 202 -13.53 -41.92 -49.17
CA LEU A 202 -12.07 -42.04 -49.03
C LEU A 202 -11.65 -43.43 -48.54
N GLN A 203 -12.43 -44.06 -47.67
CA GLN A 203 -12.14 -45.42 -47.22
C GLN A 203 -12.37 -46.44 -48.34
N THR A 204 -13.38 -46.26 -49.20
CA THR A 204 -13.53 -47.10 -50.40
C THR A 204 -12.40 -46.89 -51.39
N ASP A 205 -11.98 -45.64 -51.64
CA ASP A 205 -10.89 -45.29 -52.56
C ASP A 205 -9.52 -45.79 -52.06
N ILE A 206 -9.20 -45.57 -50.78
CA ILE A 206 -7.98 -46.11 -50.16
C ILE A 206 -8.02 -47.63 -50.12
N ASN A 207 -9.16 -48.26 -49.84
CA ASN A 207 -9.24 -49.72 -49.84
C ASN A 207 -9.10 -50.31 -51.25
N GLU A 208 -9.56 -49.61 -52.29
CA GLU A 208 -9.33 -49.99 -53.69
C GLU A 208 -7.83 -49.87 -54.04
N LEU A 209 -7.19 -48.74 -53.70
CA LEU A 209 -5.75 -48.54 -53.89
C LEU A 209 -4.91 -49.50 -53.04
N THR A 210 -5.36 -49.81 -51.83
CA THR A 210 -4.71 -50.75 -50.90
C THR A 210 -4.92 -52.18 -51.34
N SER A 211 -6.06 -52.54 -51.94
CA SER A 211 -6.29 -53.86 -52.54
C SER A 211 -5.32 -54.11 -53.70
N ASP A 212 -5.01 -53.09 -54.50
CA ASP A 212 -3.94 -53.16 -55.52
C ASP A 212 -2.54 -53.26 -54.88
N LEU A 213 -2.33 -52.58 -53.74
CA LEU A 213 -1.11 -52.69 -52.93
C LEU A 213 -1.01 -54.00 -52.11
N ASP A 214 -2.10 -54.70 -51.79
CA ASP A 214 -2.06 -55.94 -50.98
C ASP A 214 -1.30 -57.05 -51.70
N ARG A 215 -1.18 -56.92 -53.03
CA ARG A 215 -0.34 -57.79 -53.85
C ARG A 215 1.13 -57.35 -53.93
N ALA A 216 1.44 -56.08 -53.65
CA ALA A 216 2.77 -55.46 -53.79
C ALA A 216 3.44 -55.06 -52.45
N GLY A 217 2.68 -54.97 -51.36
CA GLY A 217 3.09 -54.43 -50.07
C GLY A 217 3.19 -52.90 -50.03
N ILE A 218 3.15 -52.31 -48.83
CA ILE A 218 3.46 -50.89 -48.62
C ILE A 218 4.92 -50.64 -49.06
N PRO A 219 5.20 -49.64 -49.90
CA PRO A 219 6.56 -49.33 -50.36
C PRO A 219 7.35 -48.67 -49.23
N HIS A 220 7.87 -49.48 -48.32
CA HIS A 220 8.77 -49.03 -47.27
C HIS A 220 10.12 -48.62 -47.86
N LEU A 221 10.65 -47.49 -47.39
CA LEU A 221 12.03 -47.13 -47.66
C LEU A 221 12.95 -48.09 -46.92
N ASP A 222 14.08 -48.43 -47.53
CA ASP A 222 15.16 -49.12 -46.85
C ASP A 222 15.68 -48.26 -45.69
N TYR A 223 16.18 -48.93 -44.64
CA TYR A 223 16.63 -48.26 -43.42
C TYR A 223 17.68 -47.17 -43.69
N ARG A 224 18.59 -47.39 -44.64
CA ARG A 224 19.63 -46.43 -45.00
C ARG A 224 19.02 -45.16 -45.61
N THR A 225 18.17 -45.29 -46.62
CA THR A 225 17.47 -44.12 -47.21
C THR A 225 16.59 -43.40 -46.19
N TYR A 226 15.87 -44.15 -45.36
CA TYR A 226 15.04 -43.59 -44.28
C TYR A 226 15.89 -42.76 -43.30
N ALA A 227 16.94 -43.36 -42.73
CA ALA A 227 17.80 -42.70 -41.75
C ALA A 227 18.45 -41.43 -42.33
N MET A 228 18.86 -41.48 -43.60
CA MET A 228 19.44 -40.32 -44.29
C MET A 228 18.45 -39.17 -44.45
N ARG A 229 17.21 -39.45 -44.88
CA ARG A 229 16.17 -38.42 -45.01
C ARG A 229 15.80 -37.78 -43.67
N VAL A 230 15.89 -38.53 -42.58
CA VAL A 230 15.60 -38.04 -41.22
C VAL A 230 16.77 -37.23 -40.65
N LEU A 231 18.00 -37.74 -40.76
CA LEU A 231 19.20 -37.10 -40.19
C LEU A 231 19.70 -35.92 -41.02
N PHE A 232 19.51 -35.95 -42.34
CA PHE A 232 19.99 -34.94 -43.29
C PHE A 232 18.88 -34.56 -44.28
N PRO A 233 17.83 -33.84 -43.83
CA PRO A 233 16.68 -33.52 -44.67
C PRO A 233 17.07 -32.62 -45.86
N GLY A 234 16.57 -32.96 -47.05
CA GLY A 234 16.79 -32.19 -48.28
C GLY A 234 18.14 -32.41 -48.95
N ILE A 235 18.95 -33.37 -48.49
CA ILE A 235 20.22 -33.75 -49.12
C ILE A 235 20.10 -35.19 -49.64
N GLU A 236 20.00 -35.35 -50.96
CA GLU A 236 19.83 -36.68 -51.57
C GLU A 236 21.13 -37.48 -51.63
N ASP A 237 22.27 -36.81 -51.81
CA ASP A 237 23.58 -37.45 -51.97
C ASP A 237 24.58 -36.92 -50.94
N HIS A 238 24.36 -37.31 -49.68
CA HIS A 238 25.21 -36.88 -48.58
C HIS A 238 26.55 -37.63 -48.60
N PRO A 239 27.71 -36.96 -48.37
CA PRO A 239 29.03 -37.59 -48.39
C PRO A 239 29.21 -38.80 -47.47
N VAL A 240 28.40 -38.90 -46.41
CA VAL A 240 28.34 -40.07 -45.50
C VAL A 240 28.01 -41.38 -46.22
N LEU A 241 27.35 -41.31 -47.38
CA LEU A 241 26.99 -42.48 -48.18
C LEU A 241 28.09 -42.92 -49.14
N ARG A 242 29.09 -42.06 -49.37
CA ARG A 242 30.19 -42.31 -50.28
C ARG A 242 31.40 -42.80 -49.50
N GLU A 243 32.27 -43.54 -50.18
CA GLU A 243 33.59 -43.83 -49.63
C GLU A 243 34.40 -42.54 -49.50
N LEU A 244 35.34 -42.51 -48.56
CA LEU A 244 36.13 -41.32 -48.27
C LEU A 244 37.06 -41.01 -49.46
N GLU A 245 36.62 -40.14 -50.37
CA GLU A 245 37.40 -39.69 -51.53
C GLU A 245 38.40 -38.59 -51.11
N VAL A 246 39.58 -38.99 -50.63
CA VAL A 246 40.70 -38.06 -50.40
C VAL A 246 41.76 -38.29 -51.48
N SER A 247 41.89 -37.38 -52.45
CA SER A 247 42.86 -37.51 -53.53
C SER A 247 44.30 -37.26 -53.07
N GLY A 248 45.22 -38.21 -53.35
CA GLY A 248 46.68 -38.01 -53.31
C GLY A 248 47.41 -38.46 -52.03
N ASN A 249 48.68 -38.03 -51.88
CA ASN A 249 49.60 -38.43 -50.79
C ASN A 249 49.13 -38.09 -49.35
N GLY A 250 48.07 -37.28 -49.19
CA GLY A 250 47.50 -36.90 -47.90
C GLY A 250 46.46 -37.86 -47.33
N GLN A 251 45.93 -38.79 -48.13
CA GLN A 251 44.85 -39.70 -47.74
C GLN A 251 45.18 -40.52 -46.48
N LEU A 252 46.37 -41.13 -46.47
CA LEU A 252 46.83 -41.98 -45.37
C LEU A 252 46.96 -41.21 -44.04
N SER A 253 47.38 -39.94 -44.11
CA SER A 253 47.47 -39.06 -42.94
C SER A 253 46.09 -38.65 -42.43
N THR A 254 45.18 -38.28 -43.34
CA THR A 254 43.81 -37.91 -43.00
C THR A 254 43.05 -39.09 -42.40
N GLU A 255 43.13 -40.28 -42.99
CA GLU A 255 42.52 -41.50 -42.45
C GLU A 255 43.07 -41.84 -41.05
N LYS A 256 44.38 -41.68 -40.83
CA LYS A 256 44.99 -41.89 -39.52
C LYS A 256 44.46 -40.89 -38.50
N ALA A 257 44.34 -39.61 -38.85
CA ALA A 257 43.77 -38.58 -37.99
C ALA A 257 42.29 -38.85 -37.68
N LEU A 258 41.49 -39.26 -38.66
CA LEU A 258 40.08 -39.62 -38.48
C LEU A 258 39.91 -40.85 -37.58
N LYS A 259 40.79 -41.85 -37.69
CA LYS A 259 40.80 -43.01 -36.77
C LYS A 259 41.09 -42.60 -35.32
N LEU A 260 42.07 -41.70 -35.12
CA LEU A 260 42.35 -41.15 -33.77
C LEU A 260 41.18 -40.31 -33.26
N PHE A 261 40.55 -39.52 -34.12
CA PHE A 261 39.35 -38.76 -33.75
C PHE A 261 38.19 -39.68 -33.37
N ALA A 262 37.97 -40.77 -34.12
CA ALA A 262 36.97 -41.78 -33.75
C ALA A 262 37.26 -42.41 -32.38
N GLN A 263 38.54 -42.62 -32.02
CA GLN A 263 38.90 -43.05 -30.65
C GLN A 263 38.53 -42.02 -29.59
N LEU A 264 38.71 -40.73 -29.87
CA LEU A 264 38.28 -39.65 -28.98
C LEU A 264 36.75 -39.60 -28.82
N ILE A 265 36.00 -39.76 -29.91
CA ILE A 265 34.52 -39.81 -29.86
C ILE A 265 34.02 -41.01 -29.01
N ASN A 266 34.78 -42.10 -28.98
CA ASN A 266 34.50 -43.25 -28.10
C ASN A 266 34.88 -43.02 -26.63
N ASN A 267 35.49 -41.88 -26.28
CA ASN A 267 35.73 -41.49 -24.89
C ASN A 267 34.57 -40.60 -24.41
N LYS A 268 33.81 -41.10 -23.41
CA LYS A 268 32.62 -40.43 -22.88
C LYS A 268 32.90 -39.01 -22.39
N VAL A 269 34.00 -38.82 -21.67
CA VAL A 269 34.38 -37.52 -21.09
C VAL A 269 34.73 -36.54 -22.20
N PHE A 270 35.48 -36.98 -23.21
CA PHE A 270 35.79 -36.16 -24.38
C PHE A 270 34.51 -35.76 -25.12
N LEU A 271 33.64 -36.72 -25.46
CA LEU A 271 32.44 -36.46 -26.25
C LEU A 271 31.47 -35.50 -25.55
N LEU A 272 31.23 -35.69 -24.25
CA LEU A 272 30.41 -34.76 -23.45
C LEU A 272 31.03 -33.35 -23.44
N THR A 273 32.34 -33.25 -23.23
CA THR A 273 33.06 -31.97 -23.20
C THR A 273 33.03 -31.29 -24.57
N PHE A 274 33.20 -32.05 -25.65
CA PHE A 274 33.16 -31.58 -27.02
C PHE A 274 31.79 -30.96 -27.36
N ILE A 275 30.70 -31.69 -27.09
CA ILE A 275 29.33 -31.20 -27.34
C ILE A 275 29.05 -29.94 -26.52
N ARG A 276 29.35 -29.96 -25.21
CA ARG A 276 29.17 -28.78 -24.34
C ARG A 276 29.96 -27.57 -24.84
N THR A 277 31.19 -27.77 -25.29
CA THR A 277 32.05 -26.68 -25.77
C THR A 277 31.50 -26.05 -27.04
N LEU A 278 30.96 -26.85 -27.96
CA LEU A 278 30.30 -26.35 -29.17
C LEU A 278 29.02 -25.58 -28.85
N GLU A 279 28.16 -26.12 -27.98
CA GLU A 279 26.89 -25.49 -27.61
C GLU A 279 27.06 -24.15 -26.88
N LEU A 280 28.17 -23.95 -26.17
CA LEU A 280 28.50 -22.70 -25.49
C LEU A 280 28.89 -21.57 -26.45
N GLN A 281 29.27 -21.88 -27.70
CA GLN A 281 29.65 -20.85 -28.67
C GLN A 281 28.41 -20.12 -29.20
N ARG A 282 28.41 -18.78 -29.11
CA ARG A 282 27.30 -17.95 -29.62
C ARG A 282 27.12 -18.03 -31.14
N SER A 283 28.20 -18.32 -31.87
CA SER A 283 28.17 -18.52 -33.33
C SER A 283 27.60 -19.88 -33.74
N PHE A 284 27.38 -20.79 -32.80
CA PHE A 284 26.90 -22.15 -33.08
C PHE A 284 25.37 -22.18 -33.18
N SER A 285 24.87 -22.16 -34.42
CA SER A 285 23.45 -22.01 -34.72
C SER A 285 22.65 -23.29 -34.47
N MET A 286 21.32 -23.20 -34.47
CA MET A 286 20.44 -24.39 -34.39
C MET A 286 20.65 -25.36 -35.55
N ARG A 287 21.04 -24.86 -36.74
CA ARG A 287 21.37 -25.70 -37.89
C ARG A 287 22.65 -26.49 -37.63
N ASP A 288 23.68 -25.84 -37.08
CA ASP A 288 24.95 -26.49 -36.77
C ASP A 288 24.78 -27.56 -35.68
N ARG A 289 23.92 -27.29 -34.68
CA ARG A 289 23.53 -28.26 -33.65
C ARG A 289 22.91 -29.52 -34.28
N GLY A 290 21.93 -29.35 -35.17
CA GLY A 290 21.31 -30.47 -35.89
C GLY A 290 22.32 -31.27 -36.72
N ASN A 291 23.16 -30.58 -37.49
CA ASN A 291 24.19 -31.22 -38.32
C ASN A 291 25.19 -32.03 -37.49
N VAL A 292 25.72 -31.46 -36.40
CA VAL A 292 26.66 -32.15 -35.51
C VAL A 292 26.00 -33.35 -34.82
N ALA A 293 24.76 -33.20 -34.36
CA ALA A 293 24.01 -34.32 -33.77
C ALA A 293 23.83 -35.47 -34.79
N SER A 294 23.43 -35.17 -36.02
CA SER A 294 23.28 -36.16 -37.09
C SER A 294 24.59 -36.86 -37.44
N LEU A 295 25.70 -36.12 -37.53
CA LEU A 295 27.02 -36.69 -37.80
C LEU A 295 27.52 -37.58 -36.64
N ILE A 296 27.36 -37.15 -35.39
CA ILE A 296 27.72 -37.95 -34.21
C ILE A 296 26.89 -39.23 -34.15
N MET A 297 25.57 -39.14 -34.37
CA MET A 297 24.69 -40.31 -34.38
C MET A 297 25.03 -41.28 -35.50
N THR A 298 25.41 -40.77 -36.67
CA THR A 298 25.88 -41.62 -37.78
C THR A 298 27.20 -42.30 -37.43
N ALA A 299 28.17 -41.55 -36.88
CA ALA A 299 29.47 -42.10 -36.47
C ALA A 299 29.36 -43.15 -35.35
N LEU A 300 28.35 -43.01 -34.47
CA LEU A 300 28.08 -43.91 -33.36
C LEU A 300 27.00 -44.97 -33.66
N GLN A 301 26.52 -45.06 -34.90
CA GLN A 301 25.45 -45.99 -35.28
C GLN A 301 25.79 -47.45 -34.96
N GLY A 302 27.07 -47.85 -35.04
CA GLY A 302 27.53 -49.19 -34.65
C GLY A 302 27.64 -49.44 -33.14
N LYS A 303 27.41 -48.42 -32.30
CA LYS A 303 27.55 -48.47 -30.83
C LYS A 303 26.40 -47.72 -30.13
N LEU A 304 25.16 -48.10 -30.45
CA LEU A 304 23.96 -47.44 -29.95
C LEU A 304 23.84 -47.46 -28.41
N GLU A 305 24.35 -48.51 -27.74
CA GLU A 305 24.37 -48.57 -26.28
C GLU A 305 25.18 -47.42 -25.67
N TYR A 306 26.38 -47.19 -26.20
CA TYR A 306 27.24 -46.07 -25.81
C TYR A 306 26.61 -44.72 -26.14
N ALA A 307 26.05 -44.57 -27.36
CA ALA A 307 25.37 -43.34 -27.76
C ALA A 307 24.18 -43.01 -26.84
N THR A 308 23.42 -44.03 -26.43
CA THR A 308 22.28 -43.88 -25.51
C THR A 308 22.72 -43.45 -24.11
N ASP A 309 23.82 -44.01 -23.59
CA ASP A 309 24.37 -43.59 -22.29
C ASP A 309 24.85 -42.12 -22.33
N VAL A 310 25.52 -41.71 -23.41
CA VAL A 310 25.91 -40.30 -23.62
C VAL A 310 24.67 -39.40 -23.70
N LEU A 311 23.65 -39.79 -24.47
CA LEU A 311 22.40 -39.05 -24.61
C LEU A 311 21.68 -38.87 -23.27
N LYS A 312 21.59 -39.92 -22.46
CA LYS A 312 21.00 -39.86 -21.10
C LYS A 312 21.73 -38.84 -20.23
N HIS A 313 23.06 -38.83 -20.28
CA HIS A 313 23.84 -37.84 -19.53
C HIS A 313 23.57 -36.41 -20.01
N LEU A 314 23.56 -36.18 -21.33
CA LEU A 314 23.28 -34.85 -21.90
C LEU A 314 21.87 -34.36 -21.56
N LEU A 315 20.88 -35.26 -21.57
CA LEU A 315 19.51 -34.94 -21.17
C LEU A 315 19.42 -34.62 -19.68
N SER A 316 20.10 -35.37 -18.81
CA SER A 316 20.16 -35.07 -17.38
C SER A 316 20.76 -33.68 -17.14
N ASP A 317 21.90 -33.38 -17.76
CA ASP A 317 22.54 -32.06 -17.66
C ASP A 317 21.61 -30.94 -18.14
N LEU A 318 20.86 -31.18 -19.21
CA LEU A 318 19.91 -30.20 -19.76
C LEU A 318 18.76 -29.94 -18.79
N ILE A 319 18.25 -31.00 -18.13
CA ILE A 319 17.22 -30.89 -17.09
C ILE A 319 17.75 -30.09 -15.91
N ASP A 320 18.92 -30.45 -15.40
CA ASP A 320 19.53 -29.80 -14.22
C ASP A 320 19.78 -28.31 -14.49
N LYS A 321 20.36 -27.96 -15.64
CA LYS A 321 20.53 -26.55 -16.05
C LYS A 321 19.22 -25.79 -16.17
N ASN A 322 18.17 -26.43 -16.70
CA ASN A 322 16.85 -25.78 -16.79
C ASN A 322 16.23 -25.55 -15.42
N LEU A 323 16.38 -26.50 -14.49
CA LEU A 323 15.92 -26.35 -13.11
C LEU A 323 16.70 -25.25 -12.37
N GLU A 324 18.03 -25.19 -12.54
CA GLU A 324 18.89 -24.14 -11.98
C GLU A 324 18.50 -22.75 -12.49
N SER A 325 18.20 -22.63 -13.78
CA SER A 325 17.73 -21.38 -14.39
C SER A 325 16.31 -20.95 -13.98
N LYS A 326 15.61 -21.74 -13.14
CA LYS A 326 14.21 -21.54 -12.72
C LYS A 326 13.24 -21.44 -13.91
N ASN A 327 13.57 -22.07 -15.02
CA ASN A 327 12.70 -22.13 -16.18
C ASN A 327 11.46 -22.97 -15.89
N HIS A 328 10.33 -22.62 -16.52
CA HIS A 328 9.09 -23.35 -16.33
C HIS A 328 9.23 -24.80 -16.87
N PRO A 329 8.98 -25.85 -16.06
CA PRO A 329 9.23 -27.24 -16.45
C PRO A 329 8.54 -27.68 -17.74
N LYS A 330 7.31 -27.18 -18.00
CA LYS A 330 6.57 -27.46 -19.26
C LYS A 330 7.20 -26.86 -20.53
N LEU A 331 8.26 -26.06 -20.41
CA LEU A 331 8.99 -25.50 -21.54
C LEU A 331 10.26 -26.29 -21.90
N LEU A 332 10.64 -27.27 -21.07
CA LEU A 332 11.78 -28.14 -21.33
C LEU A 332 11.56 -28.95 -22.62
N LEU A 333 12.60 -29.10 -23.45
CA LEU A 333 12.60 -29.83 -24.73
C LEU A 333 11.63 -29.28 -25.81
N ARG A 334 11.03 -28.11 -25.60
CA ARG A 334 10.10 -27.50 -26.57
C ARG A 334 10.81 -26.67 -27.65
N ARG A 335 12.04 -26.23 -27.40
CA ARG A 335 12.78 -25.27 -28.25
C ARG A 335 14.21 -25.69 -28.45
#